data_AF-A0A9E5IZ05-F1
#
_entry.id   AF-A0A9E5IZ05-F1
#
_cell.length_a   1.000
_cell.length_b   1.000
_cell.length_c   1.000
_cell.angle_alpha   90.00
_cell.angle_beta   90.00
_cell.angle_gamma   90.00
#
_symmetry.space_group_name_H-M   'P 1'
#
loop_
_entity.id
_entity.type
_entity.pdbx_description
1 polymer ?
#
loop_
_entity_poly.entity_id
_entity_poly.type
_entity_poly.pdbx_seq_one_letter_code
_entity_poly.pdbx_strand_id
1 'polypeptide(L)' 'MADNRMEKIVALCKRRGFIFQSSEIYGGLNGAWDYGPLGAELKRNLKDNWWRA' A
#
# COMPACT_ATOMS: atom_id res chain seq x y z
N MET A 1 22.45 4.18 12.90
CA MET A 1 20.97 4.17 12.96
C MET A 1 20.49 3.36 11.77
N ALA A 2 19.84 2.21 12.02
CA ALA A 2 19.41 1.30 10.97
C ALA A 2 18.63 2.06 9.87
N ASP A 3 18.91 1.75 8.60
CA ASP A 3 18.33 2.45 7.45
C ASP A 3 16.81 2.37 7.51
N ASN A 4 16.19 3.48 7.93
CA ASN A 4 14.76 3.62 8.14
C ASN A 4 14.01 3.80 6.80
N ARG A 5 14.40 3.03 5.79
CA ARG A 5 13.82 3.12 4.45
C ARG A 5 12.43 2.53 4.42
N MET A 6 12.22 1.42 5.13
CA MET A 6 10.93 0.76 5.17
C MET A 6 9.87 1.60 5.87
N GLU A 7 10.15 2.19 7.05
CA GLU A 7 9.12 3.02 7.71
C GLU A 7 8.84 4.30 6.91
N LYS A 8 9.83 4.86 6.20
CA LYS A 8 9.59 5.97 5.25
C LYS A 8 8.61 5.57 4.13
N ILE A 9 8.77 4.37 3.56
CA ILE A 9 7.86 3.86 2.52
C ILE A 9 6.46 3.67 3.10
N VAL A 10 6.34 3.00 4.26
CA VAL A 10 5.06 2.77 4.93
C VAL A 10 4.37 4.10 5.25
N ALA A 11 5.10 5.08 5.79
CA ALA A 11 4.57 6.40 6.10
C ALA A 11 4.10 7.15 4.85
N LEU A 12 4.81 7.02 3.73
CA LEU A 12 4.39 7.58 2.44
C LEU A 12 3.10 6.92 1.94
N CYS A 13 3.04 5.60 1.96
CA CYS A 13 1.88 4.83 1.50
C CYS A 13 0.60 5.22 2.25
N LYS A 14 0.69 5.34 3.58
CA LYS A 14 -0.44 5.76 4.41
C LYS A 14 -0.83 7.23 4.16
N ARG A 15 0.14 8.15 4.13
CA ARG A 15 -0.10 9.60 3.96
C ARG A 15 -0.68 9.95 2.59
N ARG A 16 -0.32 9.21 1.54
CA ARG A 16 -0.73 9.49 0.16
C ARG A 16 -1.91 8.62 -0.31
N GLY A 17 -2.40 7.69 0.51
CA GLY A 17 -3.52 6.84 0.14
C GLY A 17 -3.18 5.75 -0.88
N PHE A 18 -2.01 5.14 -0.75
CA PHE A 18 -1.66 3.94 -1.51
C PHE A 18 -2.12 2.66 -0.79
N ILE A 19 -1.71 2.48 0.47
CA ILE A 19 -1.99 1.25 1.23
C ILE A 19 -2.35 1.64 2.66
N PHE A 20 -3.39 0.99 3.18
CA PHE A 20 -3.88 1.11 4.55
C PHE A 20 -3.85 -0.23 5.27
N GLN A 21 -3.77 -0.19 6.59
CA GLN A 21 -3.92 -1.40 7.39
C GLN A 21 -5.39 -1.84 7.33
N SER A 22 -5.64 -3.10 6.99
CA SER A 22 -7.02 -3.56 6.91
C SER A 22 -7.64 -3.57 8.30
N SER A 23 -8.91 -3.16 8.41
CA SER A 23 -9.62 -3.02 9.68
C SER A 23 -8.93 -2.11 10.70
N GLU A 24 -8.22 -1.07 10.26
CA GLU A 24 -7.48 -0.15 11.15
C GLU A 24 -8.35 0.43 12.28
N ILE A 25 -9.61 0.77 11.99
CA ILE A 25 -10.55 1.32 12.99
C ILE A 25 -10.94 0.32 14.09
N TYR A 26 -10.69 -0.98 13.88
CA TYR A 26 -10.97 -2.07 14.81
C TYR A 26 -9.69 -2.70 15.40
N GLY A 27 -8.55 -2.00 15.32
CA GLY A 27 -7.27 -2.50 15.84
C GLY A 27 -6.39 -3.21 14.81
N GLY A 28 -6.83 -3.28 13.55
CA GLY A 28 -6.06 -3.83 12.44
C GLY A 28 -6.08 -5.35 12.36
N LEU A 29 -6.25 -5.88 11.14
CA LEU A 29 -6.09 -7.31 10.86
C LEU A 29 -4.68 -7.60 10.38
N ASN A 30 -3.90 -8.32 11.20
CA ASN A 30 -2.52 -8.63 10.87
C ASN A 30 -2.43 -9.50 9.60
N GLY A 31 -1.55 -9.14 8.66
CA GLY A 31 -1.43 -9.83 7.38
C GLY A 31 -2.44 -9.42 6.29
N ALA A 32 -3.34 -8.47 6.55
CA ALA A 32 -4.28 -7.94 5.57
C ALA A 32 -4.10 -6.42 5.37
N TRP A 33 -4.15 -5.99 4.10
CA TRP A 33 -3.97 -4.59 3.71
C TRP A 33 -4.96 -4.20 2.62
N ASP A 34 -5.46 -2.97 2.74
CA ASP A 34 -6.41 -2.40 1.80
C ASP A 34 -5.72 -1.39 0.89
N TYR A 35 -6.00 -1.46 -0.41
CA TYR A 35 -5.47 -0.52 -1.40
C TYR A 35 -6.32 0.73 -1.42
N GLY A 36 -5.70 1.89 -1.18
CA GLY A 36 -6.34 3.19 -1.36
C GLY A 36 -6.47 3.56 -2.85
N PRO A 37 -7.08 4.71 -3.18
CA PRO A 37 -7.37 5.09 -4.57
C PRO A 37 -6.12 5.09 -5.47
N LEU A 38 -5.01 5.68 -5.01
CA LEU A 38 -3.76 5.71 -5.78
C LEU A 38 -3.09 4.33 -5.86
N GLY A 39 -3.24 3.52 -4.80
CA GLY A 39 -2.72 2.15 -4.78
C GLY A 39 -3.46 1.22 -5.73
N ALA A 40 -4.77 1.40 -5.86
CA ALA A 40 -5.60 0.64 -6.79
C ALA A 40 -5.20 0.92 -8.25
N GLU A 41 -5.02 2.19 -8.62
CA GLU A 41 -4.57 2.57 -9.97
C GLU A 41 -3.16 2.07 -10.26
N LEU A 42 -2.22 2.20 -9.32
CA LEU A 42 -0.87 1.65 -9.47
C LEU A 42 -0.90 0.14 -9.70
N LYS A 43 -1.66 -0.60 -8.89
CA LYS A 43 -1.82 -2.05 -8.99
C LYS A 43 -2.44 -2.44 -10.32
N ARG A 44 -3.46 -1.71 -10.78
CA ARG A 44 -4.12 -1.94 -12.07
C ARG A 44 -3.15 -1.71 -13.23
N ASN A 45 -2.46 -0.57 -13.26
CA ASN A 45 -1.49 -0.25 -14.30
C ASN A 45 -0.38 -1.31 -14.38
N LEU A 46 0.10 -1.81 -13.24
CA LEU A 46 1.10 -2.88 -13.23
C LEU A 46 0.55 -4.19 -13.81
N LYS A 47 -0.67 -4.58 -13.43
CA LYS A 47 -1.34 -5.77 -13.98
C LYS A 47 -1.58 -5.65 -15.48
N ASP A 48 -2.07 -4.50 -15.93
CA ASP A 48 -2.38 -4.24 -17.34
C ASP A 48 -1.10 -4.29 -18.20
N ASN A 49 0.01 -3.72 -17.71
CA ASN A 49 1.30 -3.82 -18.39
C ASN A 49 1.83 -5.26 -18.43
N TRP A 50 1.65 -6.01 -17.34
CA TRP A 50 2.09 -7.40 -17.28
C TRP A 50 1.31 -8.31 -18.23
N TRP A 51 -0.01 -8.11 -18.34
CA TRP A 51 -0.88 -8.92 -19.21
C TRP A 51 -0.77 -8.56 -20.70
N ARG A 52 -0.29 -7.36 -21.03
CA ARG A 52 -0.09 -6.90 -22.41
C ARG A 52 1.24 -7.34 -23.03
N ALA A 53 2.21 -7.75 -22.22
CA ALA A 53 3.52 -8.25 -22.65
C ALA A 53 3.43 -9.71 -23.11
#